data_AF-L1P788-F1
#
_entry.id   AF-L1P788-F1
#
_cell.length_a   1.000
_cell.length_b   1.000
_cell.length_c   1.000
_cell.angle_alpha   90.00
_cell.angle_beta   90.00
_cell.angle_gamma   90.00
#
_symmetry.space_group_name_H-M   'P 1'
#
loop_
_entity.id
_entity.type
_entity.pdbx_description
1 polymer ?
#
loop_
_entity_poly.entity_id
_entity_poly.type
_entity_poly.pdbx_seq_one_letter_code
_entity_poly.pdbx_strand_id
1 'polypeptide(L)'
;MELVLNFSAPQELNNLKEAGSLEKYTWIYGVNSSDELKLDLDTWIISSKEQEKSAHITQWKVNQQEHSMILEEDSNESYQEIDLSFAVAMLGQLVSREDLIRYLKQLKKEFAKSKEDFEKEENGEKKETEVNS
;
A
#
# COMPACT_ATOMS: atom_id res chain seq x y z
N MET A 1 -0.14 6.84 -14.67
CA MET A 1 0.58 5.71 -15.32
C MET A 1 0.30 4.49 -14.49
N GLU A 2 -0.28 3.43 -15.06
CA GLU A 2 -0.66 2.23 -14.30
C GLU A 2 0.44 1.17 -14.31
N LEU A 3 0.70 0.59 -13.14
CA LEU A 3 1.66 -0.47 -12.93
C LEU A 3 1.01 -1.68 -12.27
N VAL A 4 1.20 -2.86 -12.87
CA VAL A 4 0.87 -4.12 -12.20
C VAL A 4 1.78 -4.27 -10.99
N LEU A 5 1.20 -4.62 -9.85
CA LEU A 5 1.92 -4.90 -8.62
C LEU A 5 2.61 -6.26 -8.72
N ASN A 6 3.72 -6.32 -9.46
CA ASN A 6 4.56 -7.50 -9.62
C ASN A 6 5.95 -7.26 -8.99
N PHE A 7 6.10 -7.68 -7.73
CA PHE A 7 7.28 -7.42 -6.91
C PHE A 7 7.49 -8.49 -5.83
N SER A 8 8.72 -8.64 -5.36
CA SER A 8 9.08 -9.51 -4.24
C SER A 8 8.66 -8.87 -2.93
N ALA A 9 8.21 -9.68 -1.97
CA ALA A 9 7.80 -9.16 -0.66
C ALA A 9 8.94 -8.39 0.03
N PRO A 10 8.72 -7.17 0.53
CA PRO A 10 9.76 -6.38 1.22
C PRO A 10 10.44 -7.11 2.38
N GLN A 11 9.73 -8.00 3.07
CA GLN A 11 10.30 -8.85 4.12
C GLN A 11 11.37 -9.80 3.55
N GLU A 12 11.21 -10.32 2.34
CA GLU A 12 12.22 -11.17 1.69
C GLU A 12 13.47 -10.35 1.34
N LEU A 13 13.28 -9.13 0.84
CA LEU A 13 14.38 -8.18 0.57
C LEU A 13 15.19 -7.90 1.83
N ASN A 14 14.52 -7.68 2.97
CA ASN A 14 15.16 -7.40 4.24
C ASN A 14 15.95 -8.60 4.80
N ASN A 15 15.60 -9.81 4.39
CA ASN A 15 16.24 -11.04 4.85
C ASN A 15 17.40 -11.51 3.94
N LEU A 16 17.65 -10.82 2.83
CA LEU A 16 18.78 -11.12 1.94
C LEU A 16 20.11 -10.89 2.67
N LYS A 17 20.89 -11.96 2.79
CA LYS A 17 22.26 -11.91 3.34
C LYS A 17 23.31 -11.60 2.27
N GLU A 18 22.98 -11.88 1.01
CA GLU A 18 23.86 -11.72 -0.15
C GLU A 18 23.02 -11.24 -1.35
N ALA A 19 23.68 -10.68 -2.35
CA ALA A 19 23.01 -10.28 -3.58
C ALA A 19 22.44 -11.51 -4.29
N GLY A 20 21.14 -11.52 -4.56
CA GLY A 20 20.44 -12.62 -5.21
C GLY A 20 19.25 -12.15 -6.03
N SER A 21 18.78 -13.03 -6.92
CA SER A 21 17.49 -12.84 -7.58
C SER A 21 16.38 -13.32 -6.64
N LEU A 22 15.43 -12.45 -6.33
CA LEU A 22 14.21 -12.86 -5.65
C LEU A 22 13.13 -13.18 -6.68
N GLU A 23 12.29 -14.14 -6.35
CA GLU A 23 11.08 -14.39 -7.11
C GLU A 23 10.12 -13.21 -6.91
N LYS A 24 9.45 -12.79 -7.98
CA LYS A 24 8.43 -11.75 -7.90
C LYS A 24 7.06 -12.40 -8.03
N TYR A 25 6.11 -11.86 -7.28
CA TYR A 25 4.73 -12.33 -7.30
C TYR A 25 3.83 -11.20 -7.78
N THR A 26 2.79 -11.58 -8.54
CA THR A 26 1.69 -10.67 -8.83
C THR A 26 0.81 -10.58 -7.60
N TRP A 27 0.68 -9.39 -7.05
CA TRP A 27 -0.12 -9.14 -5.86
C TRP A 27 -1.59 -9.07 -6.21
N ILE A 28 -2.42 -9.66 -5.35
CA ILE A 28 -3.85 -9.85 -5.57
C ILE A 28 -4.69 -9.28 -4.42
N TYR A 29 -5.99 -9.10 -4.66
CA TYR A 29 -6.94 -8.77 -3.60
C TYR A 29 -7.35 -10.02 -2.79
N GLY A 30 -7.07 -10.06 -1.49
CA GLY A 30 -7.33 -11.22 -0.64
C GLY A 30 -6.57 -12.49 -1.09
N VAL A 31 -6.98 -13.68 -0.62
CA VAL A 31 -6.27 -14.96 -0.86
C VAL A 31 -6.86 -15.85 -1.95
N ASN A 32 -8.03 -15.49 -2.50
CA ASN A 32 -8.76 -16.32 -3.47
C ASN A 32 -9.07 -15.59 -4.79
N SER A 33 -8.39 -14.47 -5.05
CA SER A 33 -8.56 -13.71 -6.29
C SER A 33 -7.49 -14.11 -7.31
N SER A 34 -7.87 -14.21 -8.58
CA SER A 34 -6.92 -14.25 -9.70
C SER A 34 -6.60 -12.87 -10.26
N ASP A 35 -7.26 -11.82 -9.78
CA ASP A 35 -7.13 -10.47 -10.31
C ASP A 35 -5.90 -9.74 -9.75
N GLU A 36 -5.11 -9.22 -10.68
CA GLU A 36 -3.90 -8.48 -10.39
C GLU A 36 -4.22 -7.07 -9.89
N LEU A 37 -3.52 -6.65 -8.83
CA LEU A 37 -3.60 -5.29 -8.35
C LEU A 37 -2.78 -4.35 -9.24
N LYS A 38 -3.32 -3.15 -9.49
CA LYS A 38 -2.65 -2.10 -10.27
C LYS A 38 -2.56 -0.81 -9.48
N LEU A 39 -1.37 -0.20 -9.48
CA LEU A 39 -1.12 1.13 -8.92
C LEU A 39 -1.09 2.17 -10.03
N ASP A 40 -1.92 3.20 -9.92
CA ASP A 40 -1.77 4.42 -10.71
C ASP A 40 -0.84 5.41 -10.00
N LEU A 41 0.32 5.67 -10.62
CA LEU A 41 1.35 6.55 -10.09
C LEU A 41 0.99 8.05 -10.13
N ASP A 42 -0.06 8.43 -10.86
CA ASP A 42 -0.52 9.83 -10.89
C ASP A 42 -1.46 10.15 -9.73
N THR A 43 -2.22 9.15 -9.27
CA THR A 43 -3.27 9.29 -8.24
C THR A 43 -2.98 8.55 -6.95
N TRP A 44 -1.96 7.69 -6.92
CA TRP A 44 -1.62 6.80 -5.81
C TRP A 44 -2.74 5.82 -5.41
N ILE A 45 -3.61 5.51 -6.37
CA ILE A 45 -4.71 4.58 -6.20
C ILE A 45 -4.26 3.17 -6.59
N ILE A 46 -4.51 2.21 -5.72
CA ILE A 46 -4.44 0.79 -6.05
C ILE A 46 -5.85 0.30 -6.37
N SER A 47 -5.99 -0.50 -7.42
CA SER A 47 -7.28 -1.06 -7.86
C SER A 47 -7.21 -2.55 -8.18
N SER A 48 -8.31 -3.25 -7.91
CA SER A 48 -8.67 -4.57 -8.44
C SER A 48 -9.95 -4.40 -9.25
N LYS A 49 -9.90 -4.77 -10.53
CA LYS A 49 -11.03 -4.61 -11.44
C LYS A 49 -12.11 -5.65 -11.19
N GLU A 50 -11.73 -6.90 -10.94
CA GLU A 50 -12.71 -7.98 -10.73
C GLU A 50 -13.47 -7.83 -9.40
N GLN A 51 -12.80 -7.30 -8.37
CA GLN A 51 -13.41 -7.09 -7.05
C GLN A 51 -14.06 -5.72 -6.91
N GLU A 52 -14.00 -4.88 -7.96
CA GLU A 52 -14.48 -3.49 -7.96
C GLU A 52 -13.96 -2.66 -6.77
N LYS A 53 -12.74 -2.96 -6.32
CA LYS A 53 -12.09 -2.28 -5.20
C LYS A 53 -11.06 -1.28 -5.72
N SER A 54 -11.07 -0.09 -5.16
CA SER A 54 -10.14 0.97 -5.51
C SER A 54 -10.00 1.93 -4.33
N ALA A 55 -8.77 2.12 -3.86
CA ALA A 55 -8.51 3.04 -2.75
C ALA A 55 -7.09 3.59 -2.82
N HIS A 56 -6.84 4.68 -2.10
CA HIS A 56 -5.51 5.26 -1.98
C HIS A 56 -4.56 4.29 -1.29
N ILE A 57 -3.28 4.23 -1.70
CA ILE A 57 -2.28 3.27 -1.20
C ILE A 57 -2.20 3.17 0.34
N THR A 58 -2.43 4.27 1.06
CA THR A 58 -2.36 4.30 2.53
C THR A 58 -3.55 3.60 3.22
N GLN A 59 -4.61 3.27 2.47
CA GLN A 59 -5.82 2.63 2.99
C GLN A 59 -5.79 1.10 2.85
N TRP A 60 -4.74 0.58 2.21
CA TRP A 60 -4.56 -0.85 2.00
C TRP A 60 -3.80 -1.49 3.15
N LYS A 61 -4.15 -2.74 3.44
CA LYS A 61 -3.41 -3.63 4.34
C LYS A 61 -2.81 -4.78 3.53
N VAL A 62 -1.66 -5.28 3.95
CA VAL A 62 -0.85 -6.26 3.21
C VAL A 62 -0.59 -7.51 4.03
N ASN A 63 -0.61 -8.65 3.35
CA ASN A 63 -0.06 -9.90 3.86
C ASN A 63 1.10 -10.31 2.94
N GLN A 64 2.32 -10.18 3.46
CA GLN A 64 3.54 -10.45 2.70
C GLN A 64 3.81 -11.94 2.45
N GLN A 65 3.20 -12.83 3.23
CA GLN A 65 3.34 -14.28 3.03
C GLN A 65 2.46 -14.76 1.88
N GLU A 66 1.27 -14.17 1.76
CA GLU A 66 0.27 -14.54 0.75
C GLU A 66 0.34 -13.66 -0.52
N HIS A 67 1.23 -12.66 -0.55
CA HIS A 67 1.33 -11.67 -1.63
C HIS A 67 -0.01 -11.01 -1.95
N SER A 68 -0.77 -10.69 -0.91
CA SER A 68 -2.13 -10.18 -1.04
C SER A 68 -2.30 -8.85 -0.32
N MET A 69 -3.29 -8.08 -0.78
CA MET A 69 -3.73 -6.86 -0.12
C MET A 69 -5.25 -6.88 0.07
N ILE A 70 -5.72 -6.20 1.11
CA ILE A 70 -7.15 -5.98 1.39
C ILE A 70 -7.38 -4.52 1.79
N LEU A 71 -8.64 -4.09 1.82
CA LEU A 71 -9.02 -2.84 2.44
C LEU A 71 -9.35 -3.06 3.93
N GLU A 72 -9.30 -1.98 4.71
CA GLU A 72 -9.59 -2.03 6.14
C GLU A 72 -10.96 -2.61 6.49
N GLU A 73 -11.96 -2.34 5.64
CA GLU A 73 -13.32 -2.85 5.76
C GLU A 73 -13.43 -4.39 5.76
N ASP A 74 -12.43 -5.08 5.21
CA ASP A 74 -12.41 -6.54 5.10
C ASP A 74 -11.72 -7.24 6.31
N SER A 75 -11.40 -6.47 7.36
CA SER A 75 -10.95 -6.86 8.70
C SER A 75 -10.37 -8.28 8.83
N ASN A 76 -9.03 -8.38 8.74
CA ASN A 76 -8.29 -9.62 8.98
C ASN A 76 -6.96 -9.31 9.71
N GLU A 77 -6.76 -9.90 10.89
CA GLU A 77 -5.58 -9.67 11.74
C GLU A 77 -4.25 -10.11 11.12
N SER A 78 -4.28 -10.94 10.07
CA SER A 78 -3.07 -11.35 9.34
C SER A 78 -2.53 -10.28 8.38
N TYR A 79 -3.26 -9.18 8.19
CA TYR A 79 -2.86 -8.08 7.32
C TYR A 79 -2.39 -6.87 8.13
N GLN A 80 -1.33 -6.23 7.65
CA GLN A 80 -0.70 -5.08 8.29
C GLN A 80 -0.90 -3.83 7.44
N GLU A 81 -1.05 -2.67 8.05
CA GLU A 81 -1.08 -1.39 7.31
C GLU A 81 0.18 -1.20 6.47
N ILE A 82 0.01 -0.61 5.29
CA ILE A 82 1.16 -0.20 4.48
C ILE A 82 1.82 0.99 5.16
N ASP A 83 3.09 0.84 5.52
CA ASP A 83 3.94 1.95 5.93
C ASP A 83 4.73 2.52 4.74
N LEU A 84 5.35 3.68 4.97
CA LEU A 84 6.16 4.34 3.94
C LEU A 84 7.32 3.43 3.48
N SER A 85 7.91 2.65 4.39
CA SER A 85 9.04 1.76 4.09
C SER A 85 8.65 0.69 3.08
N PHE A 86 7.49 0.05 3.28
CA PHE A 86 6.90 -0.93 2.37
C PHE A 86 6.65 -0.29 1.00
N ALA A 87 5.97 0.86 0.96
CA ALA A 87 5.63 1.52 -0.29
C ALA A 87 6.88 1.96 -1.08
N VAL A 88 7.94 2.39 -0.39
CA VAL A 88 9.25 2.68 -1.00
C VAL A 88 9.90 1.44 -1.59
N ALA A 89 9.91 0.33 -0.85
CA ALA A 89 10.49 -0.93 -1.32
C ALA A 89 9.71 -1.50 -2.52
N MET A 90 8.39 -1.39 -2.51
CA MET A 90 7.51 -1.73 -3.63
C MET A 90 7.87 -0.89 -4.87
N LEU A 91 7.85 0.45 -4.76
CA LEU A 91 8.17 1.32 -5.90
C LEU A 91 9.56 1.05 -6.46
N GLY A 92 10.56 0.84 -5.60
CA GLY A 92 11.93 0.57 -6.01
C GLY A 92 12.10 -0.66 -6.92
N GLN A 93 11.13 -1.58 -6.90
CA GLN A 93 11.10 -2.77 -7.75
C GLN A 93 10.25 -2.61 -9.02
N LEU A 94 9.35 -1.62 -9.04
CA LEU A 94 8.36 -1.42 -10.10
C LEU A 94 8.77 -0.36 -11.12
N VAL A 95 9.60 0.61 -10.75
CA VAL A 95 9.96 1.75 -11.60
C VAL A 95 11.47 1.87 -11.83
N SER A 96 11.85 2.64 -12.85
CA SER A 96 13.25 2.96 -13.10
C SER A 96 13.85 3.77 -11.94
N ARG A 97 15.18 3.76 -11.80
CA ARG A 97 15.88 4.56 -10.77
C ARG A 97 15.57 6.07 -10.88
N GLU A 98 15.46 6.58 -12.10
CA GLU A 98 15.18 8.00 -12.36
C GLU A 98 13.75 8.36 -11.90
N ASP A 99 12.79 7.51 -12.23
CA ASP A 99 11.39 7.66 -11.82
C ASP A 99 11.23 7.52 -10.30
N LEU A 100 11.97 6.60 -9.68
CA LEU A 100 11.90 6.37 -8.24
C LEU A 100 12.21 7.66 -7.47
N ILE A 101 13.23 8.42 -7.85
CA ILE A 101 13.59 9.68 -7.18
C ILE A 101 12.43 10.70 -7.25
N ARG A 102 11.73 10.77 -8.39
CA ARG A 102 10.55 11.63 -8.57
C ARG A 102 9.42 11.19 -7.65
N TYR A 103 9.08 9.91 -7.71
CA TYR A 103 7.95 9.32 -7.00
C TYR A 103 8.14 9.27 -5.48
N LEU A 104 9.37 9.08 -5.00
CA LEU A 104 9.69 9.12 -3.57
C LEU A 104 9.30 10.45 -2.91
N LYS A 105 9.45 11.58 -3.61
CA LYS A 105 9.05 12.89 -3.08
C LYS A 105 7.53 13.03 -2.97
N GLN A 106 6.79 12.46 -3.91
CA GLN A 106 5.34 12.48 -3.93
C GLN A 106 4.78 11.52 -2.88
N LEU A 107 5.25 10.27 -2.84
CA LEU A 107 4.84 9.25 -1.88
C LEU A 107 4.98 9.74 -0.42
N LYS A 108 6.08 10.41 -0.09
CA LYS A 108 6.27 11.01 1.25
C LYS A 108 5.19 12.02 1.62
N LYS A 109 4.70 12.82 0.65
CA LYS A 109 3.63 13.79 0.88
C LYS A 109 2.30 13.09 1.08
N GLU A 110 2.01 12.05 0.31
CA GLU A 110 0.76 11.28 0.45
C GLU A 110 0.65 10.65 1.84
N PHE A 111 1.72 10.04 2.34
CA PHE A 111 1.75 9.47 3.68
C PHE A 111 1.66 10.51 4.80
N ALA A 112 2.28 11.68 4.61
CA ALA A 112 2.16 12.78 5.57
C ALA A 112 0.72 13.33 5.61
N LYS A 113 0.10 13.52 4.44
CA LYS A 113 -1.28 13.99 4.33
C LYS A 113 -2.26 13.00 4.96
N SER A 114 -2.12 11.71 4.68
CA SER A 114 -2.96 10.66 5.28
C SER A 114 -2.90 10.73 6.80
N LYS A 115 -1.72 10.90 7.38
CA LYS A 115 -1.56 11.02 8.84
C LYS A 115 -2.25 12.25 9.42
N GLU A 116 -2.12 13.41 8.75
CA GLU A 116 -2.81 14.64 9.18
C GLU A 116 -4.33 14.51 9.09
N ASP A 117 -4.85 13.80 8.10
CA ASP A 117 -6.28 13.58 7.92
C ASP A 117 -6.83 12.66 9.03
N PHE A 118 -6.11 11.59 9.38
CA PHE A 118 -6.43 10.75 10.55
C PHE A 118 -6.43 11.56 11.87
N GLU A 119 -5.40 12.40 12.10
CA GLU A 119 -5.32 13.23 13.31
C GLU A 119 -6.44 14.29 13.40
N LYS A 120 -6.99 14.74 12.26
CA LYS A 120 -8.13 15.68 12.22
C LYS A 120 -9.45 14.96 12.48
N GLU A 121 -9.66 13.78 11.93
CA GLU A 121 -10.85 12.96 12.17
C GLU A 121 -10.96 12.58 13.65
N GLU A 122 -9.87 12.11 14.26
CA GLU A 122 -9.84 11.72 15.68
C GLU A 122 -10.11 12.92 16.63
N ASN A 123 -9.61 14.11 16.27
CA ASN A 123 -9.86 15.33 17.04
C ASN A 123 -11.23 15.96 16.78
N GLY A 124 -11.85 15.67 15.63
CA GLY A 124 -13.23 16.06 15.31
C GLY A 124 -14.25 15.27 16.14
N GLU A 125 -14.10 13.95 16.21
CA GLU A 125 -14.98 13.08 16.99
C GLU A 125 -14.94 13.37 18.50
N LYS A 126 -13.76 13.68 19.05
CA LYS A 126 -13.62 14.04 20.47
C LYS A 126 -14.32 15.36 20.84
N LYS A 127 -14.39 16.31 19.91
CA LYS A 127 -15.07 17.60 20.15
C LYS A 127 -16.59 17.49 20.07
N GLU A 128 -17.14 16.62 19.23
CA GLU A 128 -18.60 16.44 19.15
C GLU A 128 -19.18 15.67 20.35
N THR A 129 -18.39 14.83 21.00
CA THR A 129 -18.79 14.12 22.22
C THR A 129 -18.73 15.01 23.47
N GLU A 130 -17.79 15.95 23.55
CA GLU A 130 -17.70 16.91 24.67
C GLU A 130 -18.76 18.04 24.60
N VAL A 131 -19.26 18.39 23.42
CA VAL A 131 -20.29 19.45 23.25
C VAL A 131 -21.71 18.93 23.51
N ASN A 132 -21.92 17.61 23.45
CA ASN A 132 -23.21 16.96 23.68
C ASN A 132 -23.33 16.27 25.07
N SER A 133 -22.41 16.52 26.00
CA SER A 133 -22.42 15.97 27.37
C SER A 133 -22.74 17.03 28.43
#